data_AF-A0A2G9P0J5-F1
#
_entry.id   AF-A0A2G9P0J5-F1
#
_cell.length_a   1.000
_cell.length_b   1.000
_cell.length_c   1.000
_cell.angle_alpha   90.00
_cell.angle_beta   90.00
_cell.angle_gamma   90.00
#
_symmetry.space_group_name_H-M   'P 1'
#
loop_
_entity.id
_entity.type
_entity.pdbx_description
1 polymer ?
#
loop_
_entity_poly.entity_id
_entity_poly.type
_entity_poly.pdbx_seq_one_letter_code
_entity_poly.pdbx_strand_id
1 'polypeptide(L)'
;INGGTSHNVTPKECVSTFDVRIPVDTNCKIVEQKISVLVNEIAKRRKVEAYYSIIDETEPFEAPHNSAIVRAFTLGVMDVEHTRPTLIRKTGTGDMNVIGNQWSIPVVTYGPGDPHEAHTIDEKVSIDEYLRGIEVLKRMIHHLKRLHDKNMQ
;
A
#
# COMPACT_ATOMS: atom_id res chain seq x y z
N ILE A 1 -9.49 -8.03 19.77
CA ILE A 1 -9.44 -7.63 21.19
C ILE A 1 -9.75 -8.86 22.03
N ASN A 2 -8.90 -9.18 23.00
CA ASN A 2 -9.08 -10.29 23.93
C ASN A 2 -8.88 -9.78 25.36
N GLY A 3 -9.82 -10.03 26.27
CA GLY A 3 -9.71 -9.63 27.66
C GLY A 3 -10.77 -10.28 28.54
N GLY A 4 -10.41 -10.52 29.81
CA GLY A 4 -11.29 -11.15 30.80
C GLY A 4 -11.35 -12.68 30.73
N THR A 5 -11.94 -13.28 31.75
CA THR A 5 -12.03 -14.75 31.93
C THR A 5 -13.46 -15.24 32.15
N SER A 6 -14.38 -14.38 32.55
CA SER A 6 -15.77 -14.73 32.86
C SER A 6 -16.68 -13.52 32.71
N HIS A 7 -17.94 -13.76 32.35
CA HIS A 7 -18.93 -12.71 32.03
C HIS A 7 -19.33 -11.84 33.23
N ASN A 8 -19.16 -12.34 34.45
CA ASN A 8 -19.53 -11.67 35.71
C ASN A 8 -18.32 -11.12 36.48
N VAL A 9 -17.13 -11.09 35.86
CA VAL A 9 -15.89 -10.58 36.48
C VAL A 9 -15.34 -9.45 35.61
N THR A 10 -15.08 -8.30 36.22
CA THR A 10 -14.39 -7.19 35.53
C THR A 10 -13.01 -7.66 35.05
N PRO A 11 -12.69 -7.57 33.75
CA PRO A 11 -11.39 -7.96 33.23
C PRO A 11 -10.24 -7.23 33.91
N LYS A 12 -9.24 -7.98 34.38
CA LYS A 12 -8.00 -7.40 34.93
C LYS A 12 -7.07 -6.90 33.83
N GLU A 13 -7.03 -7.61 32.70
CA GLU A 13 -6.10 -7.39 31.59
C GLU A 13 -6.84 -7.55 30.26
N CYS A 14 -6.41 -6.78 29.26
CA CYS A 14 -6.94 -6.81 27.91
C CYS A 14 -5.81 -6.53 26.91
N VAL A 15 -5.77 -7.30 25.83
CA VAL A 15 -4.84 -7.13 24.71
C VAL A 15 -5.64 -6.85 23.45
N SER A 16 -5.20 -5.86 22.68
CA SER A 16 -5.77 -5.57 21.37
C SER A 16 -4.67 -5.39 20.35
N THR A 17 -4.94 -5.87 19.14
CA THR A 17 -4.10 -5.67 17.96
C THR A 17 -4.89 -4.81 16.99
N PHE A 18 -4.24 -3.78 16.45
CA PHE A 18 -4.82 -2.87 15.48
C PHE A 18 -3.88 -2.76 14.28
N ASP A 19 -4.45 -2.64 13.09
CA ASP A 19 -3.74 -2.30 11.86
C ASP A 19 -4.08 -0.84 11.52
N VAL A 20 -3.07 -0.04 11.18
CA VAL A 20 -3.25 1.38 10.83
C VAL A 20 -2.63 1.63 9.47
N ARG A 21 -3.42 2.15 8.54
CA ARG A 21 -2.94 2.55 7.21
C ARG A 21 -2.44 3.99 7.26
N ILE A 22 -1.19 4.17 6.82
CA ILE A 22 -0.49 5.45 6.87
C ILE A 22 -0.54 6.12 5.49
N PRO A 23 -1.08 7.35 5.38
CA PRO A 23 -1.05 8.12 4.13
C PRO A 23 0.33 8.78 3.89
N VAL A 24 0.58 9.18 2.63
CA VAL A 24 1.88 9.72 2.18
C VAL A 24 2.23 11.12 2.71
N ASP A 25 1.28 11.83 3.34
CA ASP A 25 1.51 13.10 4.04
C ASP A 25 2.02 12.91 5.48
N THR A 26 2.20 11.66 5.92
CA THR A 26 2.79 11.31 7.21
C THR A 26 3.72 10.09 7.07
N ASN A 27 4.28 9.60 8.17
CA ASN A 27 5.19 8.44 8.19
C ASN A 27 5.01 7.61 9.47
N CYS A 28 5.62 6.42 9.51
CA CYS A 28 5.54 5.50 10.65
C CYS A 28 5.92 6.18 11.96
N LYS A 29 7.03 6.93 11.95
CA LYS A 29 7.54 7.62 13.13
C LYS A 29 6.57 8.65 13.72
N ILE A 30 5.91 9.46 12.89
CA ILE A 30 4.94 10.47 13.36
C ILE A 30 3.70 9.76 13.93
N VAL A 31 3.25 8.67 13.30
CA VAL A 31 2.11 7.89 13.79
C VAL A 31 2.44 7.22 15.12
N GLU A 32 3.62 6.62 15.25
CA GLU A 32 4.11 6.04 16.50
C GLU A 32 4.12 7.08 17.63
N GLN A 33 4.66 8.28 17.36
CA GLN A 33 4.68 9.36 18.35
C GLN A 33 3.27 9.73 18.83
N LYS A 34 2.31 9.81 17.91
CA LYS A 34 0.90 10.06 18.25
C LYS A 34 0.32 8.94 19.11
N ILE A 35 0.59 7.68 18.77
CA ILE A 35 0.15 6.52 19.55
C ILE A 35 0.75 6.58 20.96
N SER A 36 2.04 6.87 21.08
CA SER A 36 2.73 6.98 22.37
C SER A 36 2.10 8.04 23.28
N VAL A 37 1.81 9.22 22.74
CA VAL A 37 1.13 10.30 23.48
C VAL A 37 -0.27 9.84 23.93
N LEU A 38 -1.07 9.28 23.02
CA LEU A 38 -2.43 8.83 23.32
C LEU A 38 -2.47 7.72 24.38
N VAL A 39 -1.58 6.73 24.29
CA VAL A 39 -1.48 5.65 25.28
C VAL A 39 -1.15 6.20 26.66
N ASN A 40 -0.17 7.11 26.75
CA ASN A 40 0.22 7.76 28.00
C ASN A 40 -0.91 8.61 28.62
N GLU A 41 -1.64 9.36 27.80
CA GLU A 41 -2.80 10.14 28.25
C GLU A 41 -3.93 9.24 28.75
N ILE A 42 -4.24 8.15 28.05
CA ILE A 42 -5.26 7.19 28.45
C ILE A 42 -4.88 6.51 29.76
N ALA A 43 -3.62 6.05 29.89
CA ALA A 43 -3.09 5.43 31.10
C ALA A 43 -3.29 6.34 32.33
N LYS A 44 -2.86 7.60 32.24
CA LYS A 44 -3.01 8.60 33.31
C LYS A 44 -4.48 8.88 33.64
N ARG A 45 -5.31 9.14 32.62
CA ARG A 45 -6.72 9.51 32.79
C ARG A 45 -7.54 8.37 33.40
N ARG A 46 -7.29 7.13 32.98
CA ARG A 46 -8.02 5.94 33.44
C ARG A 46 -7.40 5.29 34.67
N LYS A 47 -6.21 5.73 35.09
CA LYS A 47 -5.42 5.16 36.21
C LYS A 47 -5.17 3.67 36.01
N VAL A 48 -4.73 3.31 34.80
CA VAL A 48 -4.38 1.93 34.41
C VAL A 48 -2.96 1.90 33.86
N GLU A 49 -2.34 0.73 33.92
CA GLU A 49 -1.12 0.47 33.17
C GLU A 49 -1.48 0.17 31.70
N ALA A 50 -0.82 0.84 30.76
CA ALA A 50 -1.01 0.63 29.34
C ALA A 50 0.33 0.68 28.62
N TYR A 51 0.54 -0.31 27.76
CA TYR A 51 1.75 -0.47 26.96
C TYR A 51 1.35 -0.75 25.52
N TYR A 52 2.22 -0.43 24.58
CA TYR A 52 2.07 -0.80 23.19
C TYR A 52 3.41 -1.33 22.65
N SER A 53 3.32 -2.13 21.60
CA SER A 53 4.46 -2.59 20.82
C SER A 53 4.08 -2.53 19.35
N ILE A 54 5.03 -2.11 18.52
CA ILE A 54 4.89 -2.21 17.06
C ILE A 54 5.25 -3.64 16.66
N ILE A 55 4.32 -4.32 15.97
CA ILE A 55 4.53 -5.69 15.48
C ILE A 55 5.19 -5.65 14.10
N ASP A 56 4.71 -4.75 13.24
CA ASP A 56 5.20 -4.53 11.89
C ASP A 56 4.97 -3.07 11.50
N GLU A 57 5.83 -2.54 10.64
CA GLU A 57 5.70 -1.19 10.10
C GLU A 57 6.18 -1.13 8.65
N THR A 58 5.53 -0.29 7.85
CA THR A 58 5.89 -0.08 6.44
C THR A 58 5.60 1.35 6.08
N GLU A 59 6.63 2.08 5.63
CA GLU A 59 6.48 3.48 5.23
C GLU A 59 5.55 3.61 4.01
N PRO A 60 4.73 4.68 3.94
CA PRO A 60 3.90 4.93 2.78
C PRO A 60 4.78 5.24 1.58
N PHE A 61 4.24 5.01 0.38
CA PHE A 61 4.97 5.24 -0.86
C PHE A 61 4.04 5.73 -1.95
N GLU A 62 4.47 6.75 -2.68
CA GLU A 62 3.83 7.24 -3.89
C GLU A 62 4.91 7.58 -4.92
N ALA A 63 4.84 6.93 -6.08
CA ALA A 63 5.72 7.27 -7.18
C ALA A 63 5.30 8.61 -7.80
N PRO A 64 6.25 9.48 -8.20
CA PRO A 64 5.91 10.72 -8.90
C PRO A 64 5.09 10.44 -10.17
N HIS A 65 3.96 11.14 -10.32
CA HIS A 65 3.06 10.97 -11.47
C HIS A 65 3.72 11.26 -12.82
N ASN A 66 4.78 12.09 -12.82
CA ASN A 66 5.54 12.45 -14.02
C ASN A 66 6.75 11.52 -14.29
N SER A 67 6.98 10.51 -13.46
CA SER A 67 8.09 9.57 -13.63
C SER A 67 7.99 8.81 -14.96
N ALA A 68 9.15 8.40 -15.49
CA ALA A 68 9.22 7.70 -16.77
C ALA A 68 8.39 6.41 -16.79
N ILE A 69 8.39 5.67 -15.68
CA ILE A 69 7.63 4.41 -15.56
C ILE A 69 6.11 4.64 -15.53
N VAL A 70 5.62 5.66 -14.80
CA VAL A 70 4.17 6.00 -14.80
C VAL A 70 3.71 6.42 -16.18
N ARG A 71 4.51 7.24 -16.88
CA ARG A 71 4.23 7.65 -18.26
C ARG A 71 4.25 6.48 -19.22
N ALA A 72 5.24 5.59 -19.10
CA ALA A 72 5.35 4.40 -19.95
C ALA A 72 4.14 3.48 -19.78
N PHE A 73 3.69 3.24 -18.55
CA PHE A 73 2.47 2.47 -18.28
C PHE A 73 1.22 3.16 -18.85
N THR A 74 1.10 4.47 -18.66
CA THR A 74 -0.05 5.24 -19.20
C THR A 74 -0.17 5.06 -20.72
N LEU A 75 0.95 5.18 -21.44
CA LEU A 75 0.99 4.98 -22.89
C LEU A 75 0.73 3.52 -23.28
N GLY A 76 1.32 2.57 -22.55
CA GLY A 76 1.11 1.14 -22.80
C GLY A 76 -0.35 0.72 -22.65
N VAL A 77 -1.06 1.22 -21.63
CA VAL A 77 -2.49 0.98 -21.46
C VAL A 77 -3.31 1.65 -22.56
N MET A 78 -2.99 2.90 -22.92
CA MET A 78 -3.70 3.60 -24.00
C MET A 78 -3.57 2.88 -25.36
N ASP A 79 -2.42 2.28 -25.65
CA ASP A 79 -2.20 1.55 -26.90
C ASP A 79 -3.06 0.27 -27.00
N VAL A 80 -3.34 -0.38 -25.87
CA VAL A 80 -4.03 -1.69 -25.83
C VAL A 80 -5.52 -1.57 -25.52
N GLU A 81 -5.87 -0.76 -24.53
CA GLU A 81 -7.25 -0.58 -24.06
C GLU A 81 -7.96 0.61 -24.73
N HIS A 82 -7.23 1.36 -25.57
CA HIS A 82 -7.72 2.54 -26.30
C HIS A 82 -8.36 3.61 -25.41
N THR A 83 -8.01 3.59 -24.11
CA THR A 83 -8.59 4.42 -23.07
C THR A 83 -7.48 4.90 -22.14
N ARG A 84 -7.62 6.12 -21.61
CA ARG A 84 -6.67 6.66 -20.64
C ARG A 84 -6.87 6.00 -19.27
N PRO A 85 -5.84 5.36 -18.67
CA PRO A 85 -5.97 4.79 -17.34
C PRO A 85 -6.12 5.87 -16.27
N THR A 86 -6.80 5.50 -15.20
CA THR A 86 -6.81 6.29 -13.95
C THR A 86 -5.65 5.84 -13.08
N LEU A 87 -4.91 6.81 -12.50
CA LEU A 87 -3.90 6.50 -11.48
C LEU A 87 -4.61 6.28 -10.14
N ILE A 88 -4.44 5.09 -9.56
CA ILE A 88 -5.10 4.68 -8.33
C ILE A 88 -4.04 4.53 -7.24
N ARG A 89 -4.33 5.04 -6.04
CA ARG A 89 -3.54 4.78 -4.84
C ARG A 89 -3.95 3.43 -4.26
N LYS A 90 -3.02 2.48 -4.23
CA LYS A 90 -3.22 1.21 -3.55
C LYS A 90 -3.27 1.45 -2.04
N THR A 91 -4.35 1.01 -1.39
CA THR A 91 -4.55 1.21 0.06
C THR A 91 -3.88 0.15 0.93
N GLY A 92 -3.53 -1.00 0.34
CA GLY A 92 -2.69 -2.03 0.98
C GLY A 92 -1.21 -1.85 0.66
N THR A 93 -0.35 -2.37 1.52
CA THR A 93 1.11 -2.41 1.33
C THR A 93 1.53 -3.41 0.24
N GLY A 94 2.76 -3.30 -0.22
CA GLY A 94 3.41 -4.24 -1.15
C GLY A 94 4.88 -3.88 -1.37
N ASP A 95 5.57 -4.60 -2.25
CA ASP A 95 7.01 -4.45 -2.47
C ASP A 95 7.43 -3.03 -2.89
N MET A 96 6.54 -2.28 -3.52
CA MET A 96 6.79 -0.88 -3.91
C MET A 96 7.06 0.02 -2.70
N ASN A 97 6.44 -0.26 -1.54
CA ASN A 97 6.72 0.46 -0.30
C ASN A 97 8.17 0.29 0.14
N VAL A 98 8.69 -0.93 0.06
CA VAL A 98 10.04 -1.26 0.53
C VAL A 98 11.07 -0.81 -0.49
N ILE A 99 10.96 -1.29 -1.74
CA ILE A 99 11.93 -1.03 -2.80
C ILE A 99 11.98 0.46 -3.14
N GLY A 100 10.82 1.10 -3.26
CA GLY A 100 10.72 2.51 -3.63
C GLY A 100 11.37 3.43 -2.59
N ASN A 101 11.12 3.19 -1.31
CA ASN A 101 11.75 3.95 -0.23
C ASN A 101 13.24 3.62 -0.08
N GLN A 102 13.63 2.33 -0.12
CA GLN A 102 15.01 1.93 0.12
C GLN A 102 15.96 2.35 -1.00
N TRP A 103 15.53 2.28 -2.26
CA TRP A 103 16.37 2.60 -3.42
C TRP A 103 16.10 3.97 -4.03
N SER A 104 15.11 4.71 -3.52
CA SER A 104 14.74 6.03 -4.04
C SER A 104 14.43 6.02 -5.55
N ILE A 105 13.77 4.96 -6.03
CA ILE A 105 13.35 4.81 -7.43
C ILE A 105 11.82 4.80 -7.55
N PRO A 106 11.25 5.29 -8.67
CA PRO A 106 9.82 5.18 -8.90
C PRO A 106 9.44 3.71 -9.14
N VAL A 107 8.46 3.21 -8.40
CA VAL A 107 7.91 1.85 -8.53
C VAL A 107 6.41 1.95 -8.75
N VAL A 108 5.86 1.12 -9.64
CA VAL A 108 4.43 1.10 -9.97
C VAL A 108 3.91 -0.33 -9.84
N THR A 109 2.74 -0.48 -9.23
CA THR A 109 1.99 -1.74 -9.23
C THR A 109 0.98 -1.73 -10.37
N TYR A 110 1.00 -2.76 -11.20
CA TYR A 110 0.05 -2.96 -12.29
C TYR A 110 -0.24 -4.45 -12.42
N GLY A 111 -1.51 -4.79 -12.62
CA GLY A 111 -1.93 -6.17 -12.85
C GLY A 111 -3.41 -6.27 -13.26
N PRO A 112 -3.80 -7.37 -13.91
CA PRO A 112 -5.19 -7.71 -14.20
C PRO A 112 -5.93 -8.20 -12.94
N GLY A 113 -7.25 -8.32 -13.03
CA GLY A 113 -8.09 -8.88 -11.98
C GLY A 113 -8.76 -7.84 -11.08
N ASP A 114 -9.75 -8.30 -10.32
CA ASP A 114 -10.49 -7.48 -9.38
C ASP A 114 -9.83 -7.52 -7.98
N PRO A 115 -9.32 -6.39 -7.46
CA PRO A 115 -8.72 -6.35 -6.13
C PRO A 115 -9.71 -6.71 -5.00
N HIS A 116 -11.02 -6.66 -5.23
CA HIS A 116 -12.02 -7.09 -4.23
C HIS A 116 -12.09 -8.62 -4.08
N GLU A 117 -11.66 -9.37 -5.08
CA GLU A 117 -11.63 -10.84 -5.05
C GLU A 117 -10.33 -11.39 -4.45
N ALA A 118 -9.31 -10.54 -4.27
CA ALA A 118 -8.04 -10.92 -3.66
C ALA A 118 -8.26 -11.41 -2.22
N HIS A 119 -7.60 -12.53 -1.85
CA HIS A 119 -7.72 -13.17 -0.53
C HIS A 119 -9.13 -13.66 -0.19
N THR A 120 -9.96 -13.91 -1.20
CA THR A 120 -11.25 -14.58 -1.03
C THR A 120 -11.16 -16.04 -1.49
N ILE A 121 -12.16 -16.85 -1.14
CA ILE A 121 -12.25 -18.24 -1.64
C ILE A 121 -12.49 -18.32 -3.16
N ASP A 122 -12.98 -17.24 -3.75
CA ASP A 122 -13.34 -17.14 -5.16
C ASP A 122 -12.31 -16.34 -5.97
N GLU A 123 -11.07 -16.24 -5.47
CA GLU A 123 -9.97 -15.54 -6.13
C GLU A 123 -9.74 -16.10 -7.54
N LYS A 124 -9.93 -15.25 -8.54
CA LYS A 124 -9.75 -15.58 -9.95
C LYS A 124 -9.33 -14.36 -10.75
N VAL A 125 -8.88 -14.60 -11.96
CA VAL A 125 -8.55 -13.55 -12.93
C VAL A 125 -9.09 -13.94 -14.29
N SER A 126 -9.58 -12.98 -15.06
CA SER A 126 -9.99 -13.22 -16.45
C SER A 126 -8.76 -13.54 -17.30
N ILE A 127 -8.85 -14.60 -18.10
CA ILE A 127 -7.79 -14.97 -19.05
C ILE A 127 -7.58 -13.84 -20.07
N ASP A 128 -8.67 -13.21 -20.52
CA ASP A 128 -8.57 -12.12 -21.48
C ASP A 128 -7.90 -10.88 -20.87
N GLU A 129 -8.22 -10.53 -19.62
CA GLU A 129 -7.54 -9.45 -18.91
C GLU A 129 -6.06 -9.76 -18.69
N TYR A 130 -5.74 -11.01 -18.34
CA TYR A 130 -4.37 -11.47 -18.19
C TYR A 130 -3.57 -11.31 -19.49
N LEU A 131 -4.12 -11.79 -20.62
CA LEU A 131 -3.48 -11.66 -21.94
C LEU A 131 -3.34 -10.21 -22.40
N ARG A 132 -4.35 -9.36 -22.16
CA ARG A 132 -4.25 -7.91 -22.43
C ARG A 132 -3.19 -7.24 -21.55
N GLY A 133 -3.10 -7.62 -20.28
CA GLY A 133 -2.06 -7.15 -19.36
C GLY A 133 -0.65 -7.44 -19.86
N ILE A 134 -0.43 -8.61 -20.47
CA ILE A 134 0.85 -8.95 -21.13
C ILE A 134 1.15 -7.98 -22.28
N GLU A 135 0.17 -7.68 -23.13
CA GLU A 135 0.38 -6.73 -24.23
C GLU A 135 0.65 -5.31 -23.72
N VAL A 136 -0.02 -4.88 -22.65
CA VAL A 136 0.25 -3.60 -21.98
C VAL A 136 1.70 -3.55 -21.49
N LEU A 137 2.19 -4.60 -20.82
CA LEU A 137 3.58 -4.67 -20.35
C LEU A 137 4.57 -4.59 -21.52
N LYS A 138 4.31 -5.29 -22.62
CA LYS A 138 5.13 -5.21 -23.84
C LYS A 138 5.18 -3.79 -24.41
N ARG A 139 4.03 -3.10 -24.52
CA ARG A 139 3.97 -1.72 -25.01
C ARG A 139 4.66 -0.75 -24.05
N MET A 140 4.45 -0.93 -22.75
CA MET A 140 5.08 -0.14 -21.70
C MET A 140 6.61 -0.19 -21.81
N ILE A 141 7.21 -1.38 -21.97
CA ILE A 141 8.67 -1.52 -22.09
C ILE A 141 9.22 -0.74 -23.31
N HIS A 142 8.55 -0.80 -24.45
CA HIS A 142 8.94 -0.01 -25.63
C HIS A 142 8.86 1.50 -25.38
N HIS A 143 7.81 1.97 -24.72
CA HIS A 143 7.68 3.39 -24.34
C HIS A 143 8.73 3.80 -23.32
N LEU A 144 9.03 2.94 -22.34
CA LEU A 144 10.03 3.21 -21.32
C LEU A 144 11.42 3.39 -21.96
N LYS A 145 11.80 2.49 -22.88
CA LYS A 145 13.03 2.63 -23.67
C LYS A 145 13.06 3.96 -24.43
N ARG A 146 11.99 4.27 -25.17
CA ARG A 146 11.90 5.52 -25.95
C ARG A 146 12.00 6.77 -25.07
N LEU A 147 11.42 6.75 -23.87
CA LEU A 147 11.49 7.85 -22.91
C LEU A 147 12.90 7.98 -22.31
N HIS A 148 13.56 6.86 -22.03
CA HIS A 148 14.94 6.85 -21.56
C HIS A 148 15.90 7.42 -22.61
N ASP A 149 15.80 6.96 -23.86
CA ASP A 149 16.67 7.40 -24.96
C ASP A 149 16.53 8.92 -25.22
N LYS A 150 15.32 9.48 -25.06
CA LYS A 150 15.08 10.94 -25.19
C LYS A 150 15.69 11.78 -24.07
N ASN A 151 15.82 11.24 -22.87
CA ASN A 151 16.40 11.97 -21.74
C ASN A 151 17.93 11.98 -21.76
N MET A 152 18.56 11.14 -22.60
CA MET A 152 20.01 11.09 -22.80
C MET A 152 20.50 12.00 -23.95
N GLN A 153 19.59 12.62 -24.69
CA GLN A 153 19.88 13.64 -25.71
C GLN A 153 19.74 15.04 -25.11
#